data_AF-A0A1Z5KPZ5-F1
#
_entry.id   AF-A0A1Z5KPZ5-F1
#
_cell.length_a   1.000
_cell.length_b   1.000
_cell.length_c   1.000
_cell.angle_alpha   90.00
_cell.angle_beta   90.00
_cell.angle_gamma   90.00
#
_symmetry.space_group_name_H-M   'P 1'
#
loop_
_entity.id
_entity.type
_entity.pdbx_description
1 polymer ?
#
loop_
_entity_poly.entity_id
_entity_poly.type
_entity_poly.pdbx_seq_one_letter_code
_entity_poly.pdbx_strand_id
1 'polypeptide(L)'
;MVVLSASVCSQQGKALVSRQFVEMSRLRVEGLFAAFPKLVGHAKQHTFVETDSVRYVYQPLENNLYLLLVTTKTSNIVEDLGTLRLLAKVVPDIAGGFQEHAIQDHAFDLIFAFDEVLTAGGYKEEATLNSIRTNLVMDSHEERIADSMREAQEAEARKRMMDQAKKIQEQKMHQTKQNFLHGGTGGGFQSGGMEGFGGGGYGSSDPFSQQPQQPVMHQHNDPYAHLYQQQPAVAEAPKVIAKSGLKLGGGAKVGGGKSNNLMAAMAKEDNLFGGAGGGLGGLSAAASSFDISAPAPKQVAAPSTPLSVSIEEKVTVTMNREGAVDSGEVKGTLTVTANTDAGTMALVTVNRAQLPAEFNFATHPKIDKKVYETQNGALSLKGGKGFPVNRPVGILRWSYQGDDVAPLTINCWPEDEGTGSIVVNIEMELTRPDLVLHDVNILLPLGTTDPPRIENIDGQYKHDARAGMMCWHFDQIDSSNGTGSLEFSIPGHDVEAFFPVQVGFRSETLMCPLQVMSITNMSNGTPIPHQLTKSLSPDTYQCA
;
A
#
# COMPACT_ATOMS: atom_id res chain seq x y z
N MET A 1 -5.50 4.63 20.89
CA MET A 1 -5.30 4.31 19.45
C MET A 1 -4.00 3.55 19.31
N VAL A 2 -4.07 2.23 19.38
CA VAL A 2 -2.94 1.36 19.08
C VAL A 2 -3.47 -0.05 18.76
N VAL A 3 -3.01 -0.62 17.64
CA VAL A 3 -3.05 -2.06 17.37
C VAL A 3 -1.95 -2.73 18.19
N LEU A 4 -2.31 -3.60 19.13
CA LEU A 4 -1.35 -4.27 20.01
C LEU A 4 -0.61 -5.39 19.28
N SER A 5 -1.32 -6.16 18.46
CA SER A 5 -0.76 -7.26 17.66
C SER A 5 -1.57 -7.55 16.41
N ALA A 6 -0.89 -8.00 15.36
CA ALA A 6 -1.49 -8.55 14.14
C ALA A 6 -1.04 -10.00 13.96
N SER A 7 -1.95 -10.91 13.61
CA SER A 7 -1.65 -12.34 13.62
C SER A 7 -2.51 -13.12 12.65
N VAL A 8 -1.94 -14.17 12.08
CA VAL A 8 -2.71 -15.23 11.41
C VAL A 8 -2.76 -16.42 12.33
N CYS A 9 -3.96 -16.91 12.64
CA CYS A 9 -4.17 -18.05 13.53
C CYS A 9 -5.18 -19.03 12.94
N SER A 10 -5.10 -20.30 13.36
CA SER A 10 -6.12 -21.29 13.04
C SER A 10 -7.42 -21.04 13.84
N GLN A 11 -8.50 -21.71 13.45
CA GLN A 11 -9.77 -21.72 14.20
C GLN A 11 -9.62 -22.13 15.67
N GLN A 12 -8.59 -22.92 16.00
CA GLN A 12 -8.30 -23.35 17.38
C GLN A 12 -7.50 -22.30 18.18
N GLY A 13 -7.22 -21.13 17.60
CA GLY A 13 -6.47 -20.05 18.24
C GLY A 13 -4.96 -20.29 18.25
N LYS A 14 -4.46 -21.29 17.52
CA LYS A 14 -3.02 -21.51 17.32
C LYS A 14 -2.50 -20.43 16.38
N ALA A 15 -1.64 -19.54 16.87
CA ALA A 15 -0.98 -18.55 16.04
C ALA A 15 0.03 -19.22 15.09
N LEU A 16 -0.10 -18.94 13.80
CA LEU A 16 0.83 -19.37 12.75
C LEU A 16 1.95 -18.33 12.60
N VAL A 17 1.55 -17.06 12.54
CA VAL A 17 2.44 -15.89 12.60
C VAL A 17 1.78 -14.84 13.47
N SER A 18 2.57 -14.18 14.32
CA SER A 18 2.06 -13.16 15.24
C SER A 18 3.12 -12.09 15.46
N ARG A 19 2.81 -10.85 15.07
CA ARG A 19 3.65 -9.68 15.29
C ARG A 19 3.03 -8.81 16.38
N GLN A 20 3.82 -8.50 17.41
CA GLN A 20 3.43 -7.58 18.48
C GLN A 20 4.08 -6.21 18.24
N PHE A 21 3.26 -5.16 18.25
CA PHE A 21 3.72 -3.78 18.05
C PHE A 21 3.86 -3.01 19.36
N VAL A 22 3.36 -3.60 20.46
CA VAL A 22 3.48 -3.10 21.82
C VAL A 22 4.02 -4.21 22.70
N GLU A 23 4.90 -3.84 23.63
CA GLU A 23 5.47 -4.79 24.58
C GLU A 23 4.37 -5.43 25.44
N MET A 24 4.30 -6.76 25.39
CA MET A 24 3.35 -7.57 26.14
C MET A 24 4.07 -8.80 26.68
N SER A 25 3.75 -9.20 27.91
CA SER A 25 4.29 -10.44 28.45
C SER A 25 3.77 -11.64 27.66
N ARG A 26 4.60 -12.67 27.50
CA ARG A 26 4.24 -13.91 26.80
C ARG A 26 2.94 -14.52 27.32
N LEU A 27 2.76 -14.55 28.64
CA LEU A 27 1.54 -15.04 29.30
C LEU A 27 0.29 -14.27 28.86
N ARG A 28 0.40 -12.94 28.70
CA ARG A 28 -0.71 -12.11 28.23
C ARG A 28 -1.05 -12.42 26.78
N VAL A 29 -0.03 -12.55 25.92
CA VAL A 29 -0.22 -12.89 24.51
C VAL A 29 -0.91 -14.25 24.38
N GLU A 30 -0.37 -15.29 24.99
CA GLU A 30 -0.94 -16.64 24.96
C GLU A 30 -2.38 -16.67 25.52
N GLY A 31 -2.64 -15.93 26.62
CA GLY A 31 -3.98 -15.80 27.19
C GLY A 31 -4.99 -15.16 26.22
N LEU A 32 -4.57 -14.13 25.47
CA LEU A 32 -5.41 -13.46 24.48
C LEU A 32 -5.77 -14.39 23.32
N PHE A 33 -4.83 -15.20 22.81
CA PHE A 33 -5.07 -16.19 21.75
C PHE A 33 -5.91 -17.37 22.24
N ALA A 34 -5.69 -17.85 23.45
CA ALA A 34 -6.47 -18.95 24.03
C ALA A 34 -7.94 -18.57 24.27
N ALA A 35 -8.22 -17.28 24.53
CA ALA A 35 -9.57 -16.78 24.68
C ALA A 35 -10.31 -16.62 23.34
N PHE A 36 -9.59 -16.28 22.26
CA PHE A 36 -10.18 -15.91 20.98
C PHE A 36 -11.16 -16.95 20.39
N PRO A 37 -10.84 -18.26 20.28
CA PRO A 37 -11.76 -19.25 19.73
C PRO A 37 -13.10 -19.33 20.46
N LYS A 38 -13.08 -19.13 21.79
CA LYS A 38 -14.29 -19.14 22.64
C LYS A 38 -15.16 -17.92 22.37
N LEU A 39 -14.58 -16.80 21.96
CA LEU A 39 -15.28 -15.56 21.67
C LEU A 39 -15.93 -15.58 20.28
N VAL A 40 -15.26 -16.18 19.28
CA VAL A 40 -15.77 -16.28 17.91
C VAL A 40 -16.94 -17.26 17.80
N GLY A 41 -16.94 -18.36 18.57
CA GLY A 41 -17.98 -19.39 18.54
C GLY A 41 -19.38 -18.93 18.98
N HIS A 42 -19.52 -17.78 19.63
CA HIS A 42 -20.80 -17.23 20.10
C HIS A 42 -21.36 -16.09 19.24
N ALA A 43 -20.59 -15.55 18.28
CA ALA A 43 -20.96 -14.35 17.53
C ALA A 43 -21.15 -14.66 16.03
N LYS A 44 -22.40 -14.87 15.61
CA LYS A 44 -22.76 -14.81 14.19
C LYS A 44 -22.75 -13.33 13.78
N GLN A 45 -21.87 -12.96 12.85
CA GLN A 45 -21.89 -11.69 12.08
C GLN A 45 -21.19 -10.44 12.65
N HIS A 46 -20.27 -10.53 13.60
CA HIS A 46 -19.41 -9.38 13.94
C HIS A 46 -17.96 -9.59 13.48
N THR A 47 -17.42 -8.61 12.76
CA THR A 47 -15.99 -8.54 12.36
C THR A 47 -15.08 -8.09 13.50
N PHE A 48 -15.63 -7.94 14.71
CA PHE A 48 -14.90 -7.66 15.93
C PHE A 48 -15.66 -8.16 17.16
N VAL A 49 -14.93 -8.45 18.24
CA VAL A 49 -15.47 -8.77 19.56
C VAL A 49 -14.77 -7.92 20.60
N GLU A 50 -15.52 -7.25 21.46
CA GLU A 50 -14.97 -6.50 22.59
C GLU A 50 -15.00 -7.33 23.87
N THR A 51 -13.90 -7.27 24.62
CA THR A 51 -13.82 -7.75 25.99
C THR A 51 -13.62 -6.57 26.94
N ASP A 52 -13.41 -6.84 28.22
CA ASP A 52 -13.12 -5.80 29.21
C ASP A 52 -11.78 -5.10 28.95
N SER A 53 -10.80 -5.83 28.43
CA SER A 53 -9.41 -5.37 28.32
C SER A 53 -9.00 -4.98 26.89
N VAL A 54 -9.49 -5.67 25.87
CA VAL A 54 -9.10 -5.48 24.47
C VAL A 54 -10.28 -5.68 23.50
N ARG A 55 -10.13 -5.17 22.28
CA ARG A 55 -10.99 -5.46 21.15
C ARG A 55 -10.25 -6.41 20.21
N TYR A 56 -10.89 -7.50 19.82
CA TYR A 56 -10.43 -8.41 18.77
C TYR A 56 -11.10 -7.96 17.48
N VAL A 57 -10.36 -7.60 16.45
CA VAL A 57 -10.89 -7.32 15.11
C VAL A 57 -10.38 -8.43 14.20
N TYR A 58 -11.27 -9.18 13.56
CA TYR A 58 -10.86 -10.38 12.84
C TYR A 58 -11.64 -10.56 11.54
N GLN A 59 -10.98 -11.24 10.60
CA GLN A 59 -11.54 -11.61 9.33
C GLN A 59 -11.21 -13.09 9.08
N PRO A 60 -12.22 -13.95 8.84
CA PRO A 60 -11.95 -15.30 8.39
C PRO A 60 -11.26 -15.26 7.02
N LEU A 61 -10.20 -16.05 6.89
CA LEU A 61 -9.50 -16.34 5.64
C LEU A 61 -9.94 -17.73 5.15
N GLU A 62 -9.39 -18.17 4.02
CA GLU A 62 -9.62 -19.53 3.54
C GLU A 62 -8.99 -20.58 4.49
N ASN A 63 -9.39 -21.85 4.31
CA ASN A 63 -8.80 -23.00 5.01
C ASN A 63 -8.86 -22.93 6.55
N ASN A 64 -9.93 -22.37 7.12
CA ASN A 64 -10.16 -22.23 8.57
C ASN A 64 -9.07 -21.41 9.28
N LEU A 65 -8.45 -20.49 8.55
CA LEU A 65 -7.53 -19.50 9.10
C LEU A 65 -8.27 -18.20 9.40
N TYR A 66 -7.73 -17.44 10.35
CA TYR A 66 -8.24 -16.15 10.76
C TYR A 66 -7.10 -15.16 10.75
N LEU A 67 -7.34 -14.00 10.16
CA LEU A 67 -6.52 -12.83 10.40
C LEU A 67 -7.11 -12.08 11.59
N LEU A 68 -6.29 -11.86 12.61
CA LEU A 68 -6.67 -11.27 13.89
C LEU A 68 -5.80 -10.06 14.22
N LEU A 69 -6.45 -8.93 14.46
CA LEU A 69 -5.88 -7.77 15.15
C LEU A 69 -6.39 -7.72 16.58
N VAL A 70 -5.48 -7.55 17.54
CA VAL A 70 -5.85 -7.21 18.91
C VAL A 70 -5.59 -5.72 19.10
N THR A 71 -6.62 -4.95 19.41
CA THR A 71 -6.53 -3.50 19.54
C THR A 71 -7.06 -3.03 20.90
N THR A 72 -6.70 -1.80 21.27
CA THR A 72 -7.29 -1.16 22.45
C THR A 72 -8.72 -0.70 22.16
N LYS A 73 -9.61 -0.70 23.15
CA LYS A 73 -11.02 -0.25 22.97
C LYS A 73 -11.14 1.21 22.49
N THR A 74 -10.12 2.01 22.75
CA THR A 74 -10.00 3.41 22.32
C THR A 74 -9.42 3.56 20.91
N SER A 75 -9.09 2.46 20.23
CA SER A 75 -8.66 2.49 18.83
C SER A 75 -9.83 2.77 17.89
N ASN A 76 -9.54 3.45 16.79
CA ASN A 76 -10.52 3.73 15.75
C ASN A 76 -10.80 2.44 14.98
N ILE A 77 -11.96 1.86 15.23
CA ILE A 77 -12.35 0.58 14.62
C ILE A 77 -12.40 0.62 13.09
N VAL A 78 -12.74 1.77 12.50
CA VAL A 78 -12.80 1.91 11.04
C VAL A 78 -11.39 1.85 10.45
N GLU A 79 -10.42 2.44 11.15
CA GLU A 79 -9.02 2.38 10.78
C GLU A 79 -8.45 0.97 10.97
N ASP A 80 -8.75 0.33 12.11
CA ASP A 80 -8.36 -1.05 12.41
C ASP A 80 -8.91 -2.03 11.34
N LEU A 81 -10.17 -1.89 10.94
CA LEU A 81 -10.77 -2.67 9.85
C LEU A 81 -10.11 -2.38 8.50
N GLY A 82 -9.71 -1.14 8.24
CA GLY A 82 -8.93 -0.78 7.05
C GLY A 82 -7.57 -1.47 7.03
N THR A 83 -6.87 -1.49 8.17
CA THR A 83 -5.60 -2.21 8.35
C THR A 83 -5.79 -3.71 8.12
N LEU A 84 -6.82 -4.30 8.73
CA LEU A 84 -7.14 -5.72 8.57
C LEU A 84 -7.38 -6.09 7.09
N ARG A 85 -8.14 -5.27 6.36
CA ARG A 85 -8.40 -5.49 4.92
C ARG A 85 -7.14 -5.39 4.06
N LEU A 86 -6.20 -4.52 4.40
CA LEU A 86 -4.92 -4.43 3.70
C LEU A 86 -4.08 -5.68 3.97
N LEU A 87 -3.94 -6.07 5.25
CA LEU A 87 -3.20 -7.26 5.65
C LEU A 87 -3.80 -8.55 5.05
N ALA A 88 -5.12 -8.64 4.91
CA ALA A 88 -5.78 -9.77 4.25
C ALA A 88 -5.38 -9.92 2.77
N LYS A 89 -4.94 -8.85 2.11
CA LYS A 89 -4.39 -8.89 0.75
C LYS A 89 -2.88 -9.15 0.74
N VAL A 90 -2.16 -8.66 1.75
CA VAL A 90 -0.70 -8.89 1.91
C VAL A 90 -0.38 -10.35 2.14
N VAL A 91 -1.17 -11.04 2.98
CA VAL A 91 -0.94 -12.45 3.34
C VAL A 91 -0.83 -13.36 2.10
N PRO A 92 -1.82 -13.42 1.19
CA PRO A 92 -1.72 -14.25 0.00
C PRO A 92 -0.71 -13.73 -1.04
N ASP A 93 -0.43 -12.41 -1.07
CA ASP A 93 0.58 -11.84 -1.98
C ASP A 93 1.99 -12.33 -1.65
N ILE A 94 2.29 -12.50 -0.35
CA ILE A 94 3.60 -12.93 0.14
C ILE A 94 3.68 -14.45 0.27
N ALA A 95 2.67 -15.08 0.89
CA ALA A 95 2.68 -16.53 1.14
C ALA A 95 2.22 -17.35 -0.08
N GLY A 96 1.78 -16.74 -1.17
CA GLY A 96 1.28 -17.44 -2.36
C GLY A 96 -0.05 -18.18 -2.17
N GLY A 97 -0.76 -17.93 -1.06
CA GLY A 97 -2.06 -18.52 -0.74
C GLY A 97 -2.36 -18.60 0.76
N PHE A 98 -3.41 -19.34 1.12
CA PHE A 98 -3.89 -19.48 2.51
C PHE A 98 -3.65 -20.88 3.10
N GLN A 99 -2.50 -21.49 2.82
CA GLN A 99 -2.12 -22.78 3.40
C GLN A 99 -1.26 -22.60 4.66
N GLU A 100 -1.46 -23.43 5.69
CA GLU A 100 -0.71 -23.33 6.96
C GLU A 100 0.80 -23.44 6.76
N HIS A 101 1.25 -24.36 5.90
CA HIS A 101 2.69 -24.53 5.60
C HIS A 101 3.27 -23.30 4.90
N ALA A 102 2.58 -22.76 3.89
CA ALA A 102 3.06 -21.62 3.12
C ALA A 102 3.19 -20.35 3.99
N ILE A 103 2.26 -20.14 4.92
CA ILE A 103 2.32 -19.02 5.87
C ILE A 103 3.48 -19.18 6.86
N GLN A 104 3.79 -20.40 7.28
CA GLN A 104 4.93 -20.68 8.16
C GLN A 104 6.26 -20.50 7.42
N ASP A 105 6.35 -20.98 6.17
CA ASP A 105 7.55 -20.86 5.33
C ASP A 105 7.89 -19.39 5.05
N HIS A 106 6.86 -18.52 4.92
CA HIS A 106 7.00 -17.09 4.69
C HIS A 106 6.76 -16.22 5.94
N ALA A 107 6.91 -16.79 7.15
CA ALA A 107 6.55 -16.08 8.39
C ALA A 107 7.37 -14.80 8.62
N PHE A 108 8.66 -14.79 8.27
CA PHE A 108 9.51 -13.60 8.40
C PHE A 108 9.15 -12.50 7.40
N ASP A 109 8.89 -12.87 6.15
CA ASP A 109 8.45 -11.92 5.11
C ASP A 109 7.12 -11.28 5.49
N LEU A 110 6.20 -12.06 6.04
CA LEU A 110 4.93 -11.56 6.58
C LEU A 110 5.14 -10.61 7.77
N ILE A 111 6.09 -10.90 8.68
CA ILE A 111 6.42 -9.99 9.78
C ILE A 111 6.93 -8.65 9.26
N PHE A 112 7.86 -8.67 8.30
CA PHE A 112 8.37 -7.43 7.70
C PHE A 112 7.27 -6.67 6.98
N ALA A 113 6.40 -7.36 6.25
CA ALA A 113 5.28 -6.73 5.59
C ALA A 113 4.25 -6.14 6.57
N PHE A 114 4.10 -6.76 7.75
CA PHE A 114 3.25 -6.23 8.80
C PHE A 114 3.86 -4.97 9.41
N ASP A 115 5.19 -4.90 9.53
CA ASP A 115 5.92 -3.71 10.00
C ASP A 115 5.80 -2.54 8.99
N GLU A 116 5.69 -2.81 7.69
CA GLU A 116 5.40 -1.79 6.66
C GLU A 116 3.96 -1.23 6.74
N VAL A 117 3.05 -1.94 7.40
CA VAL A 117 1.64 -1.53 7.56
C VAL A 117 1.40 -0.89 8.93
N LEU A 118 2.16 -1.30 9.94
CA LEU A 118 2.02 -0.89 11.33
C LEU A 118 3.39 -0.56 11.93
N THR A 119 3.53 0.67 12.40
CA THR A 119 4.72 1.14 13.12
C THR A 119 4.98 0.37 14.41
N ALA A 120 6.23 0.47 14.91
CA ALA A 120 6.52 0.21 16.32
C ALA A 120 5.71 1.17 17.21
N GLY A 121 4.75 0.61 17.97
CA GLY A 121 3.71 1.38 18.66
C GLY A 121 2.31 1.22 18.07
N GLY A 122 2.16 0.44 16.99
CA GLY A 122 0.89 -0.05 16.46
C GLY A 122 -0.01 1.02 15.85
N TYR A 123 0.60 2.07 15.29
CA TYR A 123 -0.09 3.06 14.45
C TYR A 123 -0.02 2.63 13.00
N LYS A 124 -1.16 2.76 12.30
CA LYS A 124 -1.28 2.47 10.89
C LYS A 124 -0.43 3.42 10.05
N GLU A 125 0.29 2.86 9.09
CA GLU A 125 0.94 3.62 8.02
C GLU A 125 0.09 3.64 6.73
N GLU A 126 0.24 4.69 5.94
CA GLU A 126 -0.38 4.79 4.62
C GLU A 126 0.45 4.01 3.59
N ALA A 127 0.39 2.68 3.67
CA ALA A 127 1.07 1.78 2.76
C ALA A 127 0.13 1.18 1.70
N THR A 128 0.62 1.06 0.46
CA THR A 128 -0.06 0.32 -0.61
C THR A 128 0.63 -1.03 -0.81
N LEU A 129 -0.06 -2.03 -1.38
CA LEU A 129 0.56 -3.33 -1.69
C LEU A 129 1.85 -3.20 -2.51
N ASN A 130 1.89 -2.26 -3.44
CA ASN A 130 3.07 -2.03 -4.28
C ASN A 130 4.22 -1.38 -3.50
N SER A 131 3.90 -0.44 -2.59
CA SER A 131 4.88 0.15 -1.68
C SER A 131 5.49 -0.91 -0.76
N ILE A 132 4.66 -1.77 -0.16
CA ILE A 132 5.10 -2.87 0.71
C ILE A 132 6.04 -3.79 -0.06
N ARG A 133 5.69 -4.20 -1.29
CA ARG A 133 6.57 -5.03 -2.13
C ARG A 133 7.93 -4.36 -2.39
N THR A 134 7.93 -3.06 -2.65
CA THR A 134 9.16 -2.31 -2.94
C THR A 134 10.04 -2.21 -1.70
N ASN A 135 9.43 -1.93 -0.55
CA ASN A 135 10.14 -1.81 0.73
C ASN A 135 10.70 -3.16 1.20
N LEU A 136 9.98 -4.26 0.93
CA LEU A 136 10.45 -5.63 1.21
C LEU A 136 11.69 -6.04 0.40
N VAL A 137 11.98 -5.40 -0.73
CA VAL A 137 13.24 -5.63 -1.46
C VAL A 137 14.45 -5.06 -0.70
N MET A 138 14.21 -4.15 0.25
CA MET A 138 15.24 -3.50 1.09
C MET A 138 16.37 -2.84 0.28
N ASP A 139 16.11 -2.43 -0.96
CA ASP A 139 17.07 -1.74 -1.83
C ASP A 139 16.96 -0.22 -1.64
N SER A 140 17.91 0.37 -0.91
CA SER A 140 17.97 1.81 -0.66
C SER A 140 18.94 2.51 -1.60
N HIS A 141 18.42 3.40 -2.45
CA HIS A 141 19.25 4.23 -3.32
C HIS A 141 20.18 5.17 -2.53
N GLU A 142 19.76 5.60 -1.33
CA GLU A 142 20.58 6.45 -0.46
C GLU A 142 21.77 5.67 0.10
N GLU A 143 21.58 4.40 0.47
CA GLU A 143 22.66 3.51 0.93
C GLU A 143 23.69 3.29 -0.19
N ARG A 144 23.23 3.02 -1.42
CA ARG A 144 24.11 2.86 -2.58
C ARG A 144 24.95 4.10 -2.86
N ILE A 145 24.37 5.30 -2.70
CA ILE A 145 25.13 6.55 -2.82
C ILE A 145 26.13 6.68 -1.67
N ALA A 146 25.73 6.39 -0.42
CA ALA A 146 26.59 6.47 0.75
C ALA A 146 27.81 5.54 0.64
N ASP A 147 27.61 4.29 0.20
CA ASP A 147 28.69 3.35 -0.03
C ASP A 147 29.63 3.83 -1.14
N SER A 148 29.09 4.32 -2.27
CA SER A 148 29.95 4.87 -3.34
C SER A 148 30.79 6.07 -2.88
N MET A 149 30.22 6.94 -2.03
CA MET A 149 30.95 8.07 -1.46
C MET A 149 32.03 7.61 -0.48
N ARG A 150 31.73 6.59 0.36
CA ARG A 150 32.70 6.02 1.28
C ARG A 150 33.86 5.36 0.54
N GLU A 151 33.56 4.55 -0.48
CA GLU A 151 34.59 3.94 -1.33
C GLU A 151 35.45 4.99 -2.04
N ALA A 152 34.84 6.05 -2.56
CA ALA A 152 35.57 7.16 -3.18
C ALA A 152 36.49 7.88 -2.18
N GLN A 153 36.01 8.14 -0.96
CA GLN A 153 36.80 8.75 0.11
C GLN A 153 37.97 7.84 0.54
N GLU A 154 37.74 6.55 0.70
CA GLU A 154 38.77 5.58 1.04
C GLU A 154 39.83 5.48 -0.07
N ALA A 155 39.41 5.45 -1.34
CA ALA A 155 40.31 5.42 -2.48
C ALA A 155 41.16 6.70 -2.57
N GLU A 156 40.56 7.86 -2.35
CA GLU A 156 41.28 9.14 -2.35
C GLU A 156 42.28 9.21 -1.19
N ALA A 157 41.90 8.77 0.01
CA ALA A 157 42.79 8.69 1.16
C ALA A 157 43.98 7.76 0.88
N ARG A 158 43.73 6.58 0.28
CA ARG A 158 44.78 5.61 -0.09
C ARG A 158 45.75 6.19 -1.11
N LYS A 159 45.25 6.90 -2.13
CA LYS A 159 46.08 7.57 -3.14
C LYS A 159 46.95 8.67 -2.52
N ARG A 160 46.36 9.52 -1.67
CA ARG A 160 47.12 10.57 -0.95
C ARG A 160 48.20 9.97 -0.04
N MET A 161 47.93 8.86 0.64
CA MET A 161 48.92 8.15 1.44
C MET A 161 50.07 7.61 0.59
N MET A 162 49.78 6.99 -0.56
CA MET A 162 50.82 6.49 -1.48
C MET A 162 51.69 7.63 -2.03
N ASP A 163 51.08 8.74 -2.44
CA ASP A 163 51.82 9.90 -2.95
C ASP A 163 52.73 10.53 -1.88
N GLN A 164 52.26 10.61 -0.63
CA GLN A 164 53.08 11.09 0.48
C GLN A 164 54.21 10.11 0.84
N ALA A 165 53.92 8.80 0.88
CA ALA A 165 54.94 7.78 1.15
C ALA A 165 56.06 7.81 0.09
N LYS A 166 55.70 7.96 -1.19
CA LYS A 166 56.67 8.10 -2.28
C LYS A 166 57.55 9.33 -2.12
N LYS A 167 56.96 10.49 -1.79
CA LYS A 167 57.71 11.74 -1.53
C LYS A 167 58.67 11.62 -0.35
N ILE A 168 58.24 10.99 0.74
CA ILE A 168 59.08 10.74 1.92
C ILE A 168 60.24 9.81 1.56
N GLN A 169 60.00 8.77 0.77
CA GLN A 169 61.03 7.83 0.33
C GLN A 169 62.06 8.49 -0.59
N GLU A 170 61.61 9.30 -1.56
CA GLU A 170 62.50 10.09 -2.42
C GLU A 170 63.35 11.08 -1.62
N GLN A 171 62.76 11.76 -0.63
CA GLN A 171 63.49 12.65 0.28
C GLN A 171 64.54 11.90 1.12
N LYS A 172 64.19 10.75 1.70
CA LYS A 172 65.14 9.90 2.45
C LYS A 172 66.28 9.41 1.55
N MET A 173 65.98 9.00 0.32
CA MET A 173 66.99 8.56 -0.64
C MET A 173 67.91 9.71 -1.04
N HIS A 174 67.37 10.91 -1.28
CA HIS A 174 68.15 12.09 -1.60
C HIS A 174 69.03 12.53 -0.41
N GLN A 175 68.52 12.45 0.82
CA GLN A 175 69.27 12.74 2.04
C GLN A 175 70.37 11.70 2.27
N THR A 176 70.11 10.42 2.03
CA THR A 176 71.12 9.35 2.12
C THR A 176 72.21 9.54 1.07
N LYS A 177 71.84 9.89 -0.17
CA LYS A 177 72.78 10.18 -1.26
C LYS A 177 73.60 11.44 -1.00
N GLN A 178 73.02 12.47 -0.39
CA GLN A 178 73.72 13.69 0.02
C GLN A 178 74.67 13.42 1.20
N ASN A 179 74.28 12.58 2.15
CA ASN A 179 75.14 12.13 3.25
C ASN A 179 76.31 11.26 2.74
N PHE A 180 76.13 10.54 1.63
CA PHE A 180 77.17 9.78 0.94
C PHE A 180 78.11 10.64 0.08
N LEU A 181 77.66 11.83 -0.37
CA LEU A 181 78.45 12.78 -1.17
C LEU A 181 79.21 13.82 -0.34
N HIS A 182 78.86 14.04 0.93
CA HIS A 182 79.47 15.05 1.82
C HIS A 182 80.26 14.46 3.00
N GLY A 183 80.37 13.14 3.10
CA GLY A 183 81.05 12.45 4.20
C GLY A 183 82.21 11.59 3.71
N GLY A 184 83.36 12.20 3.44
CA GLY A 184 84.62 11.48 3.35
C GLY A 184 85.12 11.05 4.73
N THR A 185 85.55 9.79 4.81
CA THR A 185 86.51 9.21 5.78
C THR A 185 86.12 9.04 7.26
N GLY A 186 85.94 7.78 7.69
CA GLY A 186 86.02 7.34 9.09
C GLY A 186 85.44 5.94 9.29
N GLY A 187 86.30 4.92 9.36
CA GLY A 187 85.95 3.51 9.16
C GLY A 187 85.24 2.77 10.29
N GLY A 188 84.83 1.54 9.98
CA GLY A 188 84.28 0.58 10.93
C GLY A 188 83.40 -0.47 10.26
N PHE A 189 84.03 -1.49 9.69
CA PHE A 189 83.39 -2.75 9.28
C PHE A 189 82.63 -3.37 10.48
N GLN A 190 81.33 -3.62 10.38
CA GLN A 190 80.74 -4.80 11.00
C GLN A 190 79.60 -5.38 10.16
N SER A 191 79.86 -6.62 9.78
CA SER A 191 79.08 -7.59 9.02
C SER A 191 77.68 -7.87 9.59
N GLY A 192 76.70 -8.06 8.69
CA GLY A 192 75.70 -9.12 8.84
C GLY A 192 74.23 -8.71 8.73
N GLY A 193 73.59 -9.09 7.63
CA GLY A 193 72.16 -9.41 7.62
C GLY A 193 71.27 -8.58 6.71
N MET A 194 71.29 -8.87 5.42
CA MET A 194 70.27 -8.49 4.44
C MET A 194 69.34 -9.69 4.23
N GLU A 195 68.06 -9.56 4.56
CA GLU A 195 66.92 -10.40 4.14
C GLU A 195 65.68 -9.79 4.82
N GLY A 196 64.48 -9.72 4.27
CA GLY A 196 63.92 -10.33 3.09
C GLY A 196 62.40 -10.17 3.19
N PHE A 197 61.80 -9.82 2.07
CA PHE A 197 60.38 -9.80 1.76
C PHE A 197 59.72 -11.16 2.07
N GLY A 198 58.53 -11.20 2.68
CA GLY A 198 57.75 -12.46 2.76
C GLY A 198 56.69 -12.48 3.87
N GLY A 199 55.45 -12.83 3.50
CA GLY A 199 54.30 -12.85 4.41
C GLY A 199 54.05 -14.17 5.14
N GLY A 200 52.92 -14.19 5.85
CA GLY A 200 52.17 -15.40 6.21
C GLY A 200 52.41 -15.97 7.61
N GLY A 201 51.33 -16.00 8.39
CA GLY A 201 50.95 -17.21 9.13
C GLY A 201 51.42 -17.39 10.57
N TYR A 202 50.43 -17.33 11.48
CA TYR A 202 50.21 -18.19 12.65
C TYR A 202 51.38 -18.60 13.56
N GLY A 203 51.18 -18.41 14.88
CA GLY A 203 51.81 -19.28 15.86
C GLY A 203 51.97 -18.71 17.25
N SER A 204 50.97 -18.94 18.09
CA SER A 204 50.96 -18.84 19.55
C SER A 204 52.28 -19.29 20.24
N SER A 205 52.76 -18.51 21.22
CA SER A 205 52.79 -18.90 22.65
C SER A 205 53.62 -17.93 23.49
N ASP A 206 52.98 -17.38 24.51
CA ASP A 206 53.56 -16.59 25.62
C ASP A 206 54.22 -17.56 26.65
N PRO A 207 55.14 -17.10 27.53
CA PRO A 207 54.65 -16.73 28.88
C PRO A 207 55.49 -15.71 29.72
N PHE A 208 54.75 -14.77 30.34
CA PHE A 208 54.62 -14.56 31.80
C PHE A 208 55.70 -13.82 32.64
N SER A 209 55.29 -12.72 33.28
CA SER A 209 55.51 -12.31 34.70
C SER A 209 54.88 -10.91 34.91
N GLN A 210 54.27 -10.45 36.02
CA GLN A 210 54.33 -10.81 37.44
C GLN A 210 53.20 -10.08 38.23
N GLN A 211 52.53 -10.78 39.16
CA GLN A 211 52.22 -10.38 40.57
C GLN A 211 51.01 -9.43 40.95
N PRO A 212 50.55 -9.37 42.24
CA PRO A 212 49.24 -9.93 42.68
C PRO A 212 48.31 -9.05 43.58
N GLN A 213 47.02 -9.42 43.74
CA GLN A 213 46.27 -9.65 45.02
C GLN A 213 44.73 -9.34 44.99
N GLN A 214 43.95 -10.43 45.09
CA GLN A 214 42.68 -10.69 45.85
C GLN A 214 41.35 -9.95 45.55
N PRO A 215 40.15 -10.52 45.88
CA PRO A 215 39.79 -11.91 46.20
C PRO A 215 38.65 -12.48 45.31
N VAL A 216 38.42 -13.78 45.50
CA VAL A 216 37.62 -14.73 44.71
C VAL A 216 36.12 -14.67 45.04
N MET A 217 35.26 -14.78 44.01
CA MET A 217 34.00 -15.52 44.10
C MET A 217 33.89 -16.49 42.93
N HIS A 218 33.56 -17.75 43.24
CA HIS A 218 33.46 -18.86 42.31
C HIS A 218 32.35 -18.67 41.27
N GLN A 219 32.70 -18.74 39.99
CA GLN A 219 31.74 -18.81 38.89
C GLN A 219 31.59 -20.27 38.44
N HIS A 220 30.34 -20.75 38.45
CA HIS A 220 29.92 -21.97 37.77
C HIS A 220 30.21 -21.83 36.26
N ASN A 221 30.74 -22.90 35.67
CA ASN A 221 31.00 -23.00 34.23
C ASN A 221 29.66 -23.27 33.51
N ASP A 222 29.10 -22.27 32.84
CA ASP A 222 27.93 -22.42 31.96
C ASP A 222 28.40 -22.30 30.49
N PRO A 223 28.28 -23.36 29.67
CA PRO A 223 28.82 -23.40 28.32
C PRO A 223 28.01 -22.62 27.25
N TYR A 224 27.02 -21.78 27.63
CA TYR A 224 26.18 -21.03 26.69
C TYR A 224 26.31 -19.48 26.74
N ALA A 225 27.34 -18.93 27.37
CA ALA A 225 27.51 -17.48 27.56
C ALA A 225 27.69 -16.64 26.27
N HIS A 226 27.85 -17.25 25.10
CA HIS A 226 28.14 -16.55 23.84
C HIS A 226 26.90 -16.01 23.11
N LEU A 227 25.68 -16.30 23.59
CA LEU A 227 24.43 -15.91 22.93
C LEU A 227 23.83 -14.59 23.42
N TYR A 228 24.50 -13.88 24.33
CA TYR A 228 24.09 -12.56 24.79
C TYR A 228 25.26 -11.58 24.75
N GLN A 229 25.52 -10.97 23.59
CA GLN A 229 26.22 -9.68 23.52
C GLN A 229 25.27 -8.60 23.04
N GLN A 230 25.13 -7.57 23.89
CA GLN A 230 24.39 -6.35 23.65
C GLN A 230 25.13 -5.46 22.64
N GLN A 231 24.38 -4.94 21.68
CA GLN A 231 24.81 -3.97 20.69
C GLN A 231 25.04 -2.59 21.38
N PRO A 232 26.17 -1.88 21.14
CA PRO A 232 26.37 -0.57 21.75
C PRO A 232 25.49 0.52 21.12
N ALA A 233 25.05 1.45 21.99
CA ALA A 233 24.09 2.51 21.73
C ALA A 233 24.57 3.55 20.69
N VAL A 234 23.64 3.97 19.82
CA VAL A 234 23.82 5.10 18.89
C VAL A 234 23.67 6.41 19.65
N ALA A 235 24.67 7.28 19.54
CA ALA A 235 24.66 8.60 20.16
C ALA A 235 23.68 9.57 19.46
N GLU A 236 22.99 10.37 20.28
CA GLU A 236 21.91 11.30 19.95
C GLU A 236 22.37 12.47 19.03
N ALA A 237 21.53 12.88 18.08
CA ALA A 237 21.77 14.05 17.22
C ALA A 237 21.62 15.38 17.99
N PRO A 238 22.46 16.40 17.74
CA PRO A 238 22.42 17.63 18.53
C PRO A 238 21.27 18.56 18.11
N LYS A 239 20.63 19.15 19.12
CA LYS A 239 19.54 20.15 19.00
C LYS A 239 20.09 21.53 18.60
N VAL A 240 19.46 22.15 17.62
CA VAL A 240 19.76 23.52 17.16
C VAL A 240 19.13 24.53 18.11
N ILE A 241 19.94 25.43 18.69
CA ILE A 241 19.47 26.62 19.40
C ILE A 241 20.04 27.86 18.73
N ALA A 242 19.14 28.74 18.29
CA ALA A 242 19.47 30.05 17.74
C ALA A 242 19.92 31.04 18.84
N LYS A 243 20.97 31.85 18.58
CA LYS A 243 21.11 33.22 19.08
C LYS A 243 22.24 34.01 18.38
N SER A 244 21.82 34.98 17.57
CA SER A 244 22.30 36.37 17.43
C SER A 244 23.78 36.73 17.70
N GLY A 245 24.46 37.19 16.63
CA GLY A 245 25.05 38.55 16.56
C GLY A 245 26.56 38.73 16.82
N LEU A 246 27.34 39.05 15.77
CA LEU A 246 28.19 40.25 15.72
C LEU A 246 28.63 40.55 14.28
N LYS A 247 28.78 41.84 13.98
CA LYS A 247 28.89 42.50 12.67
C LYS A 247 30.27 43.16 12.54
N LEU A 248 30.94 43.01 11.40
CA LEU A 248 32.03 43.85 10.84
C LEU A 248 32.23 43.37 9.38
N GLY A 249 32.24 44.12 8.28
CA GLY A 249 32.24 45.55 8.01
C GLY A 249 33.31 45.89 6.94
N GLY A 250 32.89 46.18 5.69
CA GLY A 250 33.65 46.84 4.59
C GLY A 250 34.50 45.91 3.71
N GLY A 251 34.44 45.85 2.36
CA GLY A 251 34.38 46.89 1.31
C GLY A 251 35.78 46.99 0.66
N ALA A 252 36.07 47.05 -0.65
CA ALA A 252 35.32 47.23 -1.89
C ALA A 252 36.18 46.83 -3.12
N LYS A 253 35.49 46.55 -4.25
CA LYS A 253 35.79 46.74 -5.70
C LYS A 253 37.23 46.63 -6.29
N VAL A 254 37.30 45.85 -7.38
CA VAL A 254 37.83 46.10 -8.77
C VAL A 254 38.07 44.69 -9.36
N GLY A 255 37.73 44.26 -10.57
CA GLY A 255 37.11 44.80 -11.78
C GLY A 255 37.47 43.83 -12.94
N GLY A 256 36.47 43.37 -13.70
CA GLY A 256 36.57 42.88 -15.10
C GLY A 256 37.27 41.55 -15.42
N GLY A 257 36.56 40.64 -16.13
CA GLY A 257 37.21 39.61 -16.96
C GLY A 257 36.45 38.28 -17.11
N LYS A 258 35.98 38.01 -18.32
CA LYS A 258 35.23 36.82 -18.80
C LYS A 258 35.90 35.46 -18.49
N SER A 259 35.10 34.42 -18.20
CA SER A 259 35.25 33.08 -18.81
C SER A 259 34.16 32.08 -18.34
N ASN A 260 33.07 32.02 -19.11
CA ASN A 260 32.26 30.80 -19.24
C ASN A 260 32.97 29.89 -20.25
N ASN A 261 33.63 28.80 -19.84
CA ASN A 261 33.86 27.61 -20.71
C ASN A 261 34.59 26.41 -20.04
N LEU A 262 34.13 25.94 -18.88
CA LEU A 262 34.66 24.66 -18.32
C LEU A 262 33.58 23.61 -18.02
N MET A 263 32.31 24.01 -17.88
CA MET A 263 31.19 23.07 -17.69
C MET A 263 30.62 22.50 -19.00
N ALA A 264 30.99 23.09 -20.15
CA ALA A 264 30.62 22.60 -21.49
C ALA A 264 31.63 21.59 -22.09
N ALA A 265 32.73 21.29 -21.39
CA ALA A 265 33.79 20.39 -21.84
C ALA A 265 33.69 18.96 -21.26
N MET A 266 32.69 18.68 -20.41
CA MET A 266 32.44 17.33 -19.84
C MET A 266 31.18 16.65 -20.38
N ALA A 267 30.37 17.33 -21.20
CA ALA A 267 29.16 16.76 -21.80
C ALA A 267 29.39 16.17 -23.21
N LYS A 268 30.64 15.88 -23.58
CA LYS A 268 31.01 15.43 -24.93
C LYS A 268 32.13 14.38 -24.90
N GLU A 269 31.88 13.28 -24.22
CA GLU A 269 32.61 12.02 -24.43
C GLU A 269 31.75 10.88 -23.85
N ASP A 270 30.68 10.51 -24.55
CA ASP A 270 30.32 9.08 -24.75
C ASP A 270 29.11 8.95 -25.70
N ASN A 271 29.36 9.14 -27.00
CA ASN A 271 28.66 8.40 -28.04
C ASN A 271 29.39 8.63 -29.37
N LEU A 272 30.07 7.61 -29.91
CA LEU A 272 30.36 7.42 -31.34
C LEU A 272 31.22 6.16 -31.54
N PHE A 273 30.60 5.03 -31.85
CA PHE A 273 30.71 4.39 -33.16
C PHE A 273 29.69 3.25 -33.28
N GLY A 274 28.80 3.36 -34.26
CA GLY A 274 27.88 2.30 -34.67
C GLY A 274 28.15 1.83 -36.10
N GLY A 275 27.38 0.82 -36.50
CA GLY A 275 27.15 0.38 -37.89
C GLY A 275 27.97 -0.85 -38.32
N ALA A 276 27.49 -1.77 -39.18
CA ALA A 276 26.21 -1.91 -39.88
C ALA A 276 26.19 -3.23 -40.70
N GLY A 277 25.01 -3.85 -40.85
CA GLY A 277 24.53 -4.50 -42.11
C GLY A 277 24.71 -6.02 -42.20
N GLY A 278 23.69 -6.86 -42.47
CA GLY A 278 22.66 -6.86 -43.53
C GLY A 278 23.11 -7.84 -44.64
N GLY A 279 22.40 -8.85 -45.16
CA GLY A 279 21.04 -9.40 -45.00
C GLY A 279 20.85 -10.64 -45.91
N LEU A 280 19.59 -11.06 -46.10
CA LEU A 280 19.00 -11.93 -47.15
C LEU A 280 18.99 -13.48 -46.99
N GLY A 281 17.78 -14.05 -46.87
CA GLY A 281 17.28 -15.10 -47.79
C GLY A 281 16.87 -16.48 -47.23
N GLY A 282 15.57 -16.82 -47.29
CA GLY A 282 15.11 -18.13 -47.79
C GLY A 282 14.52 -19.19 -46.83
N LEU A 283 13.18 -19.25 -46.78
CA LEU A 283 12.29 -20.45 -46.82
C LEU A 283 12.58 -21.71 -45.96
N SER A 284 11.61 -22.05 -45.07
CA SER A 284 10.84 -23.32 -45.05
C SER A 284 10.58 -23.93 -43.66
N ALA A 285 9.28 -24.15 -43.39
CA ALA A 285 8.63 -25.24 -42.63
C ALA A 285 8.86 -25.43 -41.11
N ALA A 286 7.76 -25.14 -40.39
CA ALA A 286 7.08 -25.97 -39.38
C ALA A 286 7.89 -26.68 -38.27
N ALA A 287 7.65 -26.28 -37.01
CA ALA A 287 6.91 -27.07 -36.02
C ALA A 287 7.00 -26.44 -34.61
N SER A 288 5.82 -26.14 -34.05
CA SER A 288 5.44 -26.24 -32.63
C SER A 288 6.51 -26.14 -31.52
N SER A 289 6.42 -25.08 -30.71
CA SER A 289 6.31 -25.20 -29.24
C SER A 289 6.04 -23.81 -28.62
N PHE A 290 5.08 -23.78 -27.70
CA PHE A 290 4.67 -22.62 -26.93
C PHE A 290 5.72 -22.35 -25.85
N ASP A 291 6.33 -21.17 -25.89
CA ASP A 291 7.15 -20.64 -24.79
C ASP A 291 6.53 -19.32 -24.34
N ILE A 292 6.03 -19.32 -23.10
CA ILE A 292 5.40 -18.17 -22.45
C ILE A 292 6.55 -17.34 -21.87
N SER A 293 7.02 -16.37 -22.63
CA SER A 293 7.93 -15.35 -22.13
C SER A 293 7.23 -14.52 -21.06
N ALA A 294 7.89 -14.37 -19.92
CA ALA A 294 7.46 -13.53 -18.81
C ALA A 294 7.11 -12.12 -19.31
N PRO A 295 6.01 -11.51 -18.84
CA PRO A 295 5.68 -10.15 -19.23
C PRO A 295 6.76 -9.21 -18.70
N ALA A 296 7.32 -8.41 -19.59
CA ALA A 296 8.22 -7.32 -19.23
C ALA A 296 7.60 -6.46 -18.12
N PRO A 297 8.38 -5.98 -17.13
CA PRO A 297 7.86 -5.13 -16.07
C PRO A 297 7.20 -3.89 -16.70
N LYS A 298 5.87 -3.79 -16.55
CA LYS A 298 5.15 -2.55 -16.84
C LYS A 298 5.69 -1.51 -15.86
N GLN A 299 6.44 -0.54 -16.39
CA GLN A 299 6.79 0.68 -15.67
C GLN A 299 5.53 1.22 -14.99
N VAL A 300 5.57 1.35 -13.66
CA VAL A 300 4.55 2.10 -12.93
C VAL A 300 4.69 3.54 -13.40
N ALA A 301 3.77 3.99 -14.24
CA ALA A 301 3.75 5.36 -14.69
C ALA A 301 3.68 6.27 -13.45
N ALA A 302 4.58 7.25 -13.36
CA ALA A 302 4.34 8.43 -12.52
C ALA A 302 2.89 8.91 -12.76
N PRO A 303 2.17 9.47 -11.77
CA PRO A 303 0.84 10.00 -12.01
C PRO A 303 0.94 10.91 -13.23
N SER A 304 0.31 10.51 -14.33
CA SER A 304 0.56 11.10 -15.65
C SER A 304 0.08 12.56 -15.69
N THR A 305 -0.65 12.99 -14.66
CA THR A 305 -1.27 14.28 -14.52
C THR A 305 -1.01 14.91 -13.13
N PRO A 306 -0.86 16.24 -13.05
CA PRO A 306 -0.64 16.97 -11.79
C PRO A 306 -1.84 16.96 -10.83
N LEU A 307 -3.02 16.52 -11.26
CA LEU A 307 -4.25 16.50 -10.47
C LEU A 307 -5.08 15.24 -10.75
N SER A 308 -5.59 14.61 -9.70
CA SER A 308 -6.61 13.57 -9.80
C SER A 308 -7.92 14.06 -9.20
N VAL A 309 -9.02 13.82 -9.92
CA VAL A 309 -10.38 14.10 -9.49
C VAL A 309 -11.17 12.81 -9.48
N SER A 310 -11.88 12.56 -8.39
CA SER A 310 -12.71 11.38 -8.22
C SER A 310 -14.12 11.81 -7.82
N ILE A 311 -15.11 11.28 -8.52
CA ILE A 311 -16.52 11.38 -8.17
C ILE A 311 -17.00 9.98 -7.79
N GLU A 312 -17.34 9.81 -6.53
CA GLU A 312 -17.85 8.54 -6.01
C GLU A 312 -19.29 8.72 -5.52
N GLU A 313 -20.17 7.81 -5.92
CA GLU A 313 -21.53 7.66 -5.42
C GLU A 313 -21.75 6.28 -4.81
N LYS A 314 -22.49 6.29 -3.71
CA LYS A 314 -22.95 5.14 -2.97
C LYS A 314 -24.46 5.16 -2.90
N VAL A 315 -25.09 4.09 -3.37
CA VAL A 315 -26.54 3.92 -3.29
C VAL A 315 -26.91 2.93 -2.18
N THR A 316 -27.92 3.28 -1.38
CA THR A 316 -28.52 2.44 -0.36
C THR A 316 -29.98 2.23 -0.70
N VAL A 317 -30.40 0.99 -0.91
CA VAL A 317 -31.77 0.62 -1.27
C VAL A 317 -32.26 -0.53 -0.39
N THR A 318 -33.44 -0.36 0.18
CA THR A 318 -34.26 -1.48 0.69
C THR A 318 -35.58 -1.45 -0.08
N MET A 319 -35.92 -2.57 -0.69
CA MET A 319 -37.18 -2.77 -1.41
C MET A 319 -37.93 -3.98 -0.87
N ASN A 320 -39.23 -4.02 -1.10
CA ASN A 320 -40.05 -5.17 -0.80
C ASN A 320 -39.91 -6.25 -1.90
N ARG A 321 -40.60 -7.37 -1.72
CA ARG A 321 -40.55 -8.56 -2.61
C ARG A 321 -41.10 -8.29 -4.01
N GLU A 322 -42.00 -7.32 -4.11
CA GLU A 322 -42.63 -6.88 -5.35
C GLU A 322 -41.80 -5.82 -6.10
N GLY A 323 -40.61 -5.48 -5.60
CA GLY A 323 -39.70 -4.50 -6.22
C GLY A 323 -40.02 -3.04 -5.93
N ALA A 324 -40.99 -2.74 -5.05
CA ALA A 324 -41.26 -1.38 -4.60
C ALA A 324 -40.22 -0.93 -3.56
N VAL A 325 -39.70 0.29 -3.73
CA VAL A 325 -38.66 0.84 -2.85
C VAL A 325 -39.29 1.33 -1.54
N ASP A 326 -38.92 0.69 -0.42
CA ASP A 326 -39.33 1.11 0.93
C ASP A 326 -38.47 2.28 1.43
N SER A 327 -37.17 2.22 1.16
CA SER A 327 -36.25 3.30 1.48
C SER A 327 -35.08 3.35 0.49
N GLY A 328 -34.70 4.57 0.14
CA GLY A 328 -33.72 4.81 -0.89
C GLY A 328 -32.91 6.07 -0.61
N GLU A 329 -31.59 5.96 -0.69
CA GLU A 329 -30.68 7.08 -0.58
C GLU A 329 -29.47 6.93 -1.51
N VAL A 330 -29.11 8.00 -2.21
CA VAL A 330 -27.81 8.13 -2.87
C VAL A 330 -26.98 9.20 -2.16
N LYS A 331 -25.72 8.88 -1.87
CA LYS A 331 -24.73 9.82 -1.33
C LYS A 331 -23.53 9.86 -2.25
N GLY A 332 -23.07 11.05 -2.58
CA GLY A 332 -21.87 11.22 -3.39
C GLY A 332 -20.88 12.22 -2.86
N THR A 333 -19.63 12.09 -3.31
CA THR A 333 -18.52 12.98 -2.96
C THR A 333 -17.65 13.23 -4.20
N LEU A 334 -17.33 14.50 -4.42
CA LEU A 334 -16.28 14.96 -5.33
C LEU A 334 -15.01 15.21 -4.53
N THR A 335 -13.94 14.49 -4.86
CA THR A 335 -12.64 14.52 -4.20
C THR A 335 -11.56 14.98 -5.17
N VAL A 336 -10.66 15.83 -4.68
CA VAL A 336 -9.50 16.32 -5.42
C VAL A 336 -8.21 15.92 -4.70
N THR A 337 -7.25 15.39 -5.45
CA THR A 337 -5.90 15.08 -5.00
C THR A 337 -4.91 15.79 -5.91
N ALA A 338 -4.12 16.71 -5.35
CA ALA A 338 -2.99 17.30 -6.08
C ALA A 338 -1.84 16.30 -6.07
N ASN A 339 -1.41 15.83 -7.25
CA ASN A 339 -0.31 14.85 -7.36
C ASN A 339 1.06 15.55 -7.40
N THR A 340 1.08 16.81 -7.83
CA THR A 340 2.27 17.66 -7.85
C THR A 340 1.91 19.11 -7.49
N ASP A 341 2.92 19.96 -7.30
CA ASP A 341 2.73 21.38 -7.00
C ASP A 341 1.86 22.11 -8.04
N ALA A 342 1.91 21.68 -9.30
CA ALA A 342 1.11 22.27 -10.38
C ALA A 342 -0.41 22.06 -10.21
N GLY A 343 -0.83 21.03 -9.44
CA GLY A 343 -2.23 20.76 -9.12
C GLY A 343 -2.74 21.49 -7.87
N THR A 344 -1.86 22.09 -7.07
CA THR A 344 -2.24 22.65 -5.76
C THR A 344 -3.21 23.81 -5.88
N MET A 345 -3.07 24.67 -6.88
CA MET A 345 -3.93 25.85 -7.07
C MET A 345 -5.14 25.55 -7.97
N ALA A 346 -5.70 24.34 -7.91
CA ALA A 346 -6.85 23.97 -8.74
C ALA A 346 -8.13 24.74 -8.37
N LEU A 347 -8.83 25.19 -9.41
CA LEU A 347 -10.21 25.67 -9.39
C LEU A 347 -11.06 24.68 -10.18
N VAL A 348 -11.95 23.96 -9.50
CA VAL A 348 -12.83 22.97 -10.14
C VAL A 348 -14.20 23.59 -10.33
N THR A 349 -14.68 23.72 -11.56
CA THR A 349 -16.02 24.24 -11.86
C THR A 349 -16.95 23.08 -12.19
N VAL A 350 -18.10 22.99 -11.52
CA VAL A 350 -19.13 22.00 -11.81
C VAL A 350 -20.38 22.64 -12.44
N ASN A 351 -21.23 21.85 -13.08
CA ASN A 351 -22.47 22.28 -13.75
C ASN A 351 -23.62 22.68 -12.78
N ARG A 352 -23.33 23.47 -11.73
CA ARG A 352 -24.27 23.75 -10.62
C ARG A 352 -25.66 24.20 -11.08
N ALA A 353 -25.76 25.09 -12.06
CA ALA A 353 -27.04 25.63 -12.52
C ALA A 353 -27.95 24.58 -13.20
N GLN A 354 -27.42 23.44 -13.60
CA GLN A 354 -28.14 22.33 -14.24
C GLN A 354 -28.43 21.18 -13.28
N LEU A 355 -27.95 21.25 -12.03
CA LEU A 355 -28.16 20.19 -11.06
C LEU A 355 -29.60 20.20 -10.56
N PRO A 356 -30.24 19.02 -10.41
CA PRO A 356 -31.60 18.92 -9.88
C PRO A 356 -31.68 19.48 -8.46
N ALA A 357 -32.81 20.10 -8.12
CA ALA A 357 -33.01 20.77 -6.83
C ALA A 357 -33.23 19.78 -5.67
N GLU A 358 -33.60 18.55 -6.00
CA GLU A 358 -33.85 17.44 -5.09
C GLU A 358 -32.56 16.96 -4.41
N PHE A 359 -31.42 17.11 -5.09
CA PHE A 359 -30.12 16.81 -4.51
C PHE A 359 -29.67 17.91 -3.54
N ASN A 360 -29.36 17.52 -2.31
CA ASN A 360 -28.82 18.43 -1.32
C ASN A 360 -27.29 18.48 -1.43
N PHE A 361 -26.73 19.66 -1.77
CA PHE A 361 -25.29 19.86 -1.95
C PHE A 361 -24.63 20.58 -0.76
N ALA A 362 -23.52 20.05 -0.27
CA ALA A 362 -22.73 20.63 0.82
C ALA A 362 -21.24 20.73 0.44
N THR A 363 -20.68 21.94 0.55
CA THR A 363 -19.24 22.17 0.37
C THR A 363 -18.45 21.87 1.65
N HIS A 364 -17.22 21.40 1.52
CA HIS A 364 -16.34 21.19 2.66
C HIS A 364 -16.02 22.52 3.39
N PRO A 365 -15.85 22.56 4.72
CA PRO A 365 -15.65 23.82 5.47
C PRO A 365 -14.47 24.68 4.99
N LYS A 366 -13.47 24.06 4.37
CA LYS A 366 -12.30 24.74 3.79
C LYS A 366 -12.53 25.29 2.38
N ILE A 367 -13.67 25.02 1.74
CA ILE A 367 -14.02 25.51 0.40
C ILE A 367 -14.76 26.84 0.48
N ASP A 368 -14.44 27.76 -0.43
CA ASP A 368 -15.14 29.05 -0.49
C ASP A 368 -16.59 28.89 -0.98
N LYS A 369 -17.50 28.73 -0.01
CA LYS A 369 -18.93 28.57 -0.27
C LYS A 369 -19.53 29.75 -1.06
N LYS A 370 -19.06 30.98 -0.86
CA LYS A 370 -19.55 32.14 -1.60
C LYS A 370 -19.17 32.04 -3.07
N VAL A 371 -17.95 31.60 -3.37
CA VAL A 371 -17.50 31.37 -4.76
C VAL A 371 -18.32 30.27 -5.42
N TYR A 372 -18.58 29.16 -4.72
CA TYR A 372 -19.44 28.09 -5.23
C TYR A 372 -20.85 28.58 -5.58
N GLU A 373 -21.45 29.41 -4.73
CA GLU A 373 -22.81 29.95 -4.92
C GLU A 373 -22.88 31.05 -5.99
N THR A 374 -21.91 31.96 -6.03
CA THR A 374 -21.95 33.16 -6.90
C THR A 374 -21.26 32.97 -8.26
N GLN A 375 -20.31 32.04 -8.38
CA GLN A 375 -19.54 31.78 -9.60
C GLN A 375 -19.89 30.42 -10.19
N ASN A 376 -21.19 30.15 -10.34
CA ASN A 376 -21.73 29.02 -11.09
C ASN A 376 -21.10 27.65 -10.74
N GLY A 377 -20.85 27.36 -9.46
CA GLY A 377 -20.32 26.07 -9.03
C GLY A 377 -18.78 25.98 -8.97
N ALA A 378 -18.06 27.09 -8.94
CA ALA A 378 -16.60 27.07 -8.77
C ALA A 378 -16.18 26.67 -7.34
N LEU A 379 -15.27 25.69 -7.24
CA LEU A 379 -14.80 25.09 -5.99
C LEU A 379 -13.29 25.28 -5.85
N SER A 380 -12.89 25.99 -4.79
CA SER A 380 -11.50 26.21 -4.39
C SER A 380 -11.36 26.39 -2.89
N LEU A 381 -10.16 26.21 -2.34
CA LEU A 381 -9.92 26.41 -0.90
C LEU A 381 -9.93 27.90 -0.54
N LYS A 382 -10.48 28.21 0.64
CA LYS A 382 -10.58 29.56 1.19
C LYS A 382 -9.20 30.20 1.37
N GLY A 383 -9.15 31.51 1.13
CA GLY A 383 -7.97 32.33 1.43
C GLY A 383 -6.78 32.09 0.50
N GLY A 384 -7.02 31.59 -0.72
CA GLY A 384 -5.98 31.38 -1.73
C GLY A 384 -4.99 30.27 -1.38
N LYS A 385 -5.38 29.35 -0.48
CA LYS A 385 -4.54 28.19 -0.13
C LYS A 385 -4.62 27.15 -1.23
N GLY A 386 -3.49 26.49 -1.51
CA GLY A 386 -3.45 25.34 -2.41
C GLY A 386 -3.93 24.06 -1.73
N PHE A 387 -4.44 23.12 -2.52
CA PHE A 387 -4.67 21.74 -2.11
C PHE A 387 -3.36 21.09 -1.65
N PRO A 388 -3.38 20.29 -0.57
CA PRO A 388 -2.21 19.55 -0.12
C PRO A 388 -1.81 18.49 -1.16
N VAL A 389 -0.52 18.41 -1.46
CA VAL A 389 0.03 17.40 -2.37
C VAL A 389 -0.13 16.01 -1.77
N ASN A 390 -0.48 15.04 -2.60
CA ASN A 390 -0.70 13.62 -2.30
C ASN A 390 -1.75 13.34 -1.21
N ARG A 391 -2.60 14.31 -0.87
CA ARG A 391 -3.66 14.14 0.10
C ARG A 391 -5.03 14.39 -0.54
N PRO A 392 -5.94 13.40 -0.55
CA PRO A 392 -7.28 13.58 -1.06
C PRO A 392 -8.09 14.54 -0.17
N VAL A 393 -8.81 15.45 -0.81
CA VAL A 393 -9.72 16.40 -0.16
C VAL A 393 -11.09 16.31 -0.81
N GLY A 394 -12.08 15.83 -0.07
CA GLY A 394 -13.49 15.91 -0.48
C GLY A 394 -13.95 17.37 -0.47
N ILE A 395 -14.33 17.92 -1.62
CA ILE A 395 -14.63 19.35 -1.79
C ILE A 395 -16.13 19.65 -1.88
N LEU A 396 -16.92 18.70 -2.39
CA LEU A 396 -18.37 18.78 -2.52
C LEU A 396 -18.97 17.41 -2.20
N ARG A 397 -20.03 17.40 -1.41
CA ARG A 397 -20.84 16.21 -1.12
C ARG A 397 -22.27 16.46 -1.52
N TRP A 398 -22.98 15.41 -1.89
CA TRP A 398 -24.42 15.47 -2.12
C TRP A 398 -25.13 14.26 -1.55
N SER A 399 -26.41 14.44 -1.30
CA SER A 399 -27.32 13.36 -0.94
C SER A 399 -28.68 13.60 -1.57
N TYR A 400 -29.34 12.52 -1.97
CA TYR A 400 -30.73 12.52 -2.41
C TYR A 400 -31.42 11.28 -1.84
N GLN A 401 -32.68 11.45 -1.39
CA GLN A 401 -33.52 10.37 -0.88
C GLN A 401 -34.82 10.39 -1.65
N GLY A 402 -35.24 9.23 -2.15
CA GLY A 402 -36.40 9.09 -3.03
C GLY A 402 -36.67 7.62 -3.33
N ASP A 403 -37.81 7.35 -3.95
CA ASP A 403 -38.23 6.04 -4.45
C ASP A 403 -37.60 5.70 -5.81
N ASP A 404 -37.19 6.71 -6.59
CA ASP A 404 -36.52 6.59 -7.89
C ASP A 404 -34.99 6.38 -7.82
N VAL A 405 -34.44 6.18 -6.62
CA VAL A 405 -32.99 6.01 -6.44
C VAL A 405 -32.49 4.61 -6.80
N ALA A 406 -33.40 3.63 -6.92
CA ALA A 406 -33.05 2.25 -7.19
C ALA A 406 -32.81 2.09 -8.70
N PRO A 407 -31.55 1.89 -9.18
CA PRO A 407 -31.26 1.67 -10.60
C PRO A 407 -31.79 0.34 -11.15
N LEU A 408 -32.02 -0.66 -10.29
CA LEU A 408 -32.55 -1.98 -10.65
C LEU A 408 -33.65 -2.39 -9.68
N THR A 409 -34.84 -2.73 -10.16
CA THR A 409 -35.85 -3.38 -9.33
C THR A 409 -35.66 -4.89 -9.39
N ILE A 410 -35.91 -5.55 -8.26
CA ILE A 410 -35.89 -7.01 -8.13
C ILE A 410 -37.25 -7.45 -7.63
N ASN A 411 -37.86 -8.39 -8.35
CA ASN A 411 -39.14 -8.96 -8.02
C ASN A 411 -38.96 -10.46 -7.80
N CYS A 412 -39.19 -10.97 -6.59
CA CYS A 412 -38.84 -12.36 -6.22
C CYS A 412 -40.03 -13.08 -5.58
N TRP A 413 -40.48 -14.16 -6.21
CA TRP A 413 -41.65 -14.95 -5.83
C TRP A 413 -41.28 -16.42 -5.61
N PRO A 414 -40.91 -16.80 -4.38
CA PRO A 414 -40.81 -18.20 -3.97
C PRO A 414 -42.19 -18.78 -3.59
N GLU A 415 -42.55 -19.93 -4.16
CA GLU A 415 -43.81 -20.65 -3.91
C GLU A 415 -43.53 -22.11 -3.51
N ASP A 416 -44.05 -22.57 -2.36
CA ASP A 416 -44.02 -23.99 -1.97
C ASP A 416 -45.13 -24.77 -2.69
N GLU A 417 -44.74 -25.76 -3.50
CA GLU A 417 -45.69 -26.60 -4.24
C GLU A 417 -46.39 -27.66 -3.35
N GLY A 418 -46.04 -27.75 -2.06
CA GLY A 418 -46.58 -28.73 -1.12
C GLY A 418 -46.03 -30.15 -1.32
N THR A 419 -45.10 -30.33 -2.26
CA THR A 419 -44.43 -31.59 -2.61
C THR A 419 -43.04 -31.73 -1.98
N GLY A 420 -42.60 -30.74 -1.20
CA GLY A 420 -41.22 -30.66 -0.68
C GLY A 420 -40.26 -29.88 -1.57
N SER A 421 -40.79 -29.15 -2.55
CA SER A 421 -40.04 -28.31 -3.48
C SER A 421 -40.64 -26.92 -3.52
N ILE A 422 -39.77 -25.92 -3.56
CA ILE A 422 -40.10 -24.51 -3.77
C ILE A 422 -39.74 -24.17 -5.21
N VAL A 423 -40.66 -23.53 -5.93
CA VAL A 423 -40.39 -22.90 -7.23
C VAL A 423 -40.16 -21.43 -6.99
N VAL A 424 -39.08 -20.88 -7.55
CA VAL A 424 -38.70 -19.48 -7.38
C VAL A 424 -38.66 -18.81 -8.74
N ASN A 425 -39.47 -17.75 -8.88
CA ASN A 425 -39.44 -16.86 -10.03
C ASN A 425 -38.84 -15.53 -9.58
N ILE A 426 -37.72 -15.13 -10.17
CA ILE A 426 -37.10 -13.84 -9.93
C ILE A 426 -36.91 -13.07 -11.23
N GLU A 427 -37.31 -11.80 -11.21
CA GLU A 427 -37.20 -10.87 -12.32
C GLU A 427 -36.39 -9.66 -11.89
N MET A 428 -35.66 -9.09 -12.85
CA MET A 428 -34.91 -7.86 -12.69
C MET A 428 -35.27 -6.89 -13.81
N GLU A 429 -35.43 -5.61 -13.46
CA GLU A 429 -35.68 -4.54 -14.42
C GLU A 429 -34.81 -3.30 -14.13
N LEU A 430 -34.19 -2.75 -15.16
CA LEU A 430 -33.45 -1.50 -15.15
C LEU A 430 -34.43 -0.33 -15.21
N THR A 431 -34.61 0.35 -14.09
CA THR A 431 -35.52 1.51 -13.96
C THR A 431 -34.93 2.79 -14.57
N ARG A 432 -33.60 2.83 -14.71
CA ARG A 432 -32.85 3.99 -15.19
C ARG A 432 -32.11 3.66 -16.50
N PRO A 433 -32.73 3.93 -17.66
CA PRO A 433 -32.17 3.53 -18.95
C PRO A 433 -30.91 4.31 -19.35
N ASP A 434 -30.60 5.42 -18.66
CA ASP A 434 -29.37 6.18 -18.82
C ASP A 434 -28.15 5.51 -18.17
N LEU A 435 -28.37 4.55 -17.27
CA LEU A 435 -27.29 3.84 -16.60
C LEU A 435 -26.78 2.65 -17.42
N VAL A 436 -25.48 2.43 -17.28
CA VAL A 436 -24.81 1.21 -17.73
C VAL A 436 -24.17 0.59 -16.51
N LEU A 437 -24.66 -0.57 -16.11
CA LEU A 437 -24.19 -1.30 -14.94
C LEU A 437 -23.27 -2.42 -15.39
N HIS A 438 -22.19 -2.65 -14.65
CA HIS A 438 -21.18 -3.67 -14.89
C HIS A 438 -21.06 -4.59 -13.69
N ASP A 439 -20.68 -5.83 -13.93
CA ASP A 439 -20.50 -6.86 -12.90
C ASP A 439 -21.72 -6.96 -11.97
N VAL A 440 -22.92 -7.04 -12.55
CA VAL A 440 -24.16 -7.11 -11.76
C VAL A 440 -24.29 -8.51 -11.18
N ASN A 441 -24.38 -8.57 -9.85
CA ASN A 441 -24.48 -9.80 -9.07
C ASN A 441 -25.70 -9.71 -8.16
N ILE A 442 -26.71 -10.53 -8.43
CA ILE A 442 -27.90 -10.68 -7.60
C ILE A 442 -27.69 -11.96 -6.77
N LEU A 443 -27.54 -11.81 -5.46
CA LEU A 443 -27.20 -12.86 -4.52
C LEU A 443 -28.46 -13.31 -3.78
N LEU A 444 -28.85 -14.57 -3.97
CA LEU A 444 -30.02 -15.18 -3.36
C LEU A 444 -29.55 -16.21 -2.31
N PRO A 445 -29.92 -16.08 -1.03
CA PRO A 445 -29.86 -17.20 -0.10
C PRO A 445 -30.84 -18.29 -0.55
N LEU A 446 -30.48 -19.55 -0.33
CA LEU A 446 -31.25 -20.70 -0.80
C LEU A 446 -31.92 -21.50 0.34
N GLY A 447 -31.54 -21.24 1.61
CA GLY A 447 -32.02 -22.02 2.76
C GLY A 447 -31.50 -23.46 2.83
N THR A 448 -30.84 -23.95 1.80
CA THR A 448 -30.24 -25.29 1.70
C THR A 448 -28.87 -25.22 1.04
N THR A 449 -28.11 -26.30 1.14
CA THR A 449 -26.83 -26.50 0.42
C THR A 449 -27.02 -27.26 -0.89
N ASP A 450 -28.24 -27.71 -1.17
CA ASP A 450 -28.58 -28.42 -2.40
C ASP A 450 -28.57 -27.47 -3.61
N PRO A 451 -28.10 -27.93 -4.79
CA PRO A 451 -28.06 -27.09 -5.97
C PRO A 451 -29.48 -26.79 -6.49
N PRO A 452 -29.77 -25.54 -6.90
CA PRO A 452 -31.04 -25.20 -7.54
C PRO A 452 -31.13 -25.86 -8.91
N ARG A 453 -32.33 -26.36 -9.25
CA ARG A 453 -32.64 -26.90 -10.58
C ARG A 453 -33.19 -25.76 -11.44
N ILE A 454 -32.32 -25.21 -12.29
CA ILE A 454 -32.67 -24.10 -13.19
C ILE A 454 -33.61 -24.59 -14.30
N GLU A 455 -34.77 -23.94 -14.44
CA GLU A 455 -35.72 -24.18 -15.53
C GLU A 455 -35.51 -23.16 -16.67
N ASN A 456 -35.37 -21.88 -16.32
CA ASN A 456 -35.09 -20.80 -17.26
C ASN A 456 -34.14 -19.76 -16.65
N ILE A 457 -33.27 -19.15 -17.46
CA ILE A 457 -32.34 -18.13 -17.00
C ILE A 457 -31.89 -17.20 -18.14
N ASP A 458 -31.98 -15.90 -17.88
CA ASP A 458 -31.24 -14.87 -18.61
C ASP A 458 -29.93 -14.58 -17.87
N GLY A 459 -28.77 -14.61 -18.54
CA GLY A 459 -27.47 -14.40 -17.90
C GLY A 459 -26.83 -15.70 -17.37
N GLN A 460 -26.01 -15.59 -16.33
CA GLN A 460 -25.24 -16.72 -15.79
C GLN A 460 -25.54 -16.92 -14.32
N TYR A 461 -25.38 -18.15 -13.80
CA TYR A 461 -25.47 -18.40 -12.37
C TYR A 461 -24.28 -19.18 -11.83
N LYS A 462 -24.03 -19.00 -10.54
CA LYS A 462 -23.08 -19.79 -9.76
C LYS A 462 -23.68 -20.14 -8.41
N HIS A 463 -23.60 -21.40 -8.03
CA HIS A 463 -24.06 -21.89 -6.73
C HIS A 463 -22.86 -22.11 -5.79
N ASP A 464 -22.94 -21.57 -4.58
CA ASP A 464 -22.03 -21.85 -3.46
C ASP A 464 -22.74 -22.70 -2.41
N ALA A 465 -22.56 -24.02 -2.52
CA ALA A 465 -23.15 -25.00 -1.61
C ALA A 465 -22.70 -24.82 -0.15
N ARG A 466 -21.50 -24.26 0.11
CA ARG A 466 -21.01 -24.07 1.47
C ARG A 466 -21.72 -22.89 2.13
N ALA A 467 -21.96 -21.83 1.37
CA ALA A 467 -22.67 -20.65 1.84
C ALA A 467 -24.21 -20.83 1.81
N GLY A 468 -24.73 -21.79 1.02
CA GLY A 468 -26.15 -21.93 0.76
C GLY A 468 -26.69 -20.75 -0.04
N MET A 469 -25.91 -20.27 -1.01
CA MET A 469 -26.18 -19.05 -1.78
C MET A 469 -26.07 -19.32 -3.28
N MET A 470 -26.90 -18.64 -4.06
CA MET A 470 -26.77 -18.53 -5.50
C MET A 470 -26.43 -17.10 -5.91
N CYS A 471 -25.54 -16.95 -6.88
CA CYS A 471 -25.27 -15.69 -7.55
C CYS A 471 -25.83 -15.75 -8.96
N TRP A 472 -26.75 -14.84 -9.29
CA TRP A 472 -27.23 -14.58 -10.64
C TRP A 472 -26.48 -13.36 -11.20
N HIS A 473 -25.77 -13.56 -12.31
CA HIS A 473 -24.72 -12.68 -12.79
C HIS A 473 -24.96 -12.18 -14.22
N PHE A 474 -24.67 -10.90 -14.43
CA PHE A 474 -24.59 -10.24 -15.73
C PHE A 474 -23.30 -9.42 -15.83
N ASP A 475 -22.55 -9.58 -16.92
CA ASP A 475 -21.34 -8.78 -17.18
C ASP A 475 -21.69 -7.29 -17.33
N GLN A 476 -22.80 -7.00 -18.01
CA GLN A 476 -23.30 -5.65 -18.25
C GLN A 476 -24.82 -5.62 -18.41
N ILE A 477 -25.46 -4.57 -17.86
CA ILE A 477 -26.88 -4.26 -18.03
C ILE A 477 -27.02 -2.79 -18.46
N ASP A 478 -27.74 -2.55 -19.54
CA ASP A 478 -28.11 -1.23 -20.05
C ASP A 478 -29.50 -1.26 -20.70
N SER A 479 -29.91 -0.16 -21.34
CA SER A 479 -31.22 -0.05 -22.00
C SER A 479 -31.53 -1.12 -23.07
N SER A 480 -30.52 -1.83 -23.61
CA SER A 480 -30.72 -2.87 -24.62
C SER A 480 -31.08 -4.24 -24.03
N ASN A 481 -30.72 -4.47 -22.76
CA ASN A 481 -30.96 -5.71 -22.02
C ASN A 481 -31.42 -5.42 -20.58
N GLY A 482 -32.26 -4.39 -20.43
CA GLY A 482 -32.70 -3.88 -19.14
C GLY A 482 -33.69 -4.77 -18.39
N THR A 483 -33.96 -5.98 -18.85
CA THR A 483 -34.84 -6.95 -18.18
C THR A 483 -34.19 -8.31 -18.17
N GLY A 484 -34.35 -9.07 -17.08
CA GLY A 484 -33.93 -10.46 -17.01
C GLY A 484 -34.84 -11.28 -16.11
N SER A 485 -34.92 -12.57 -16.40
CA SER A 485 -35.73 -13.56 -15.66
C SER A 485 -34.88 -14.78 -15.26
N LEU A 486 -35.19 -15.34 -14.10
CA LEU A 486 -34.61 -16.59 -13.62
C LEU A 486 -35.69 -17.40 -12.90
N GLU A 487 -35.87 -18.63 -13.34
CA GLU A 487 -36.82 -19.60 -12.79
C GLU A 487 -36.07 -20.87 -12.40
N PHE A 488 -36.26 -21.31 -11.16
CA PHE A 488 -35.65 -22.55 -10.68
C PHE A 488 -36.51 -23.23 -9.61
N SER A 489 -36.29 -24.52 -9.40
CA SER A 489 -36.86 -25.29 -8.30
C SER A 489 -35.78 -25.75 -7.32
N ILE A 490 -36.12 -25.84 -6.04
CA ILE A 490 -35.19 -26.26 -4.98
C ILE A 490 -35.92 -26.98 -3.84
N PRO A 491 -35.33 -28.03 -3.22
CA PRO A 491 -35.95 -28.71 -2.09
C PRO A 491 -36.11 -27.78 -0.88
N GLY A 492 -37.30 -27.78 -0.28
CA GLY A 492 -37.59 -26.95 0.89
C GLY A 492 -39.08 -26.68 1.11
N HIS A 493 -39.36 -25.95 2.19
CA HIS A 493 -40.70 -25.45 2.54
C HIS A 493 -40.67 -23.99 3.08
N ASP A 494 -39.49 -23.46 3.36
CA ASP A 494 -39.33 -22.12 3.94
C ASP A 494 -39.08 -21.09 2.84
N VAL A 495 -40.14 -20.42 2.40
CA VAL A 495 -40.09 -19.34 1.41
C VAL A 495 -39.39 -18.08 1.92
N GLU A 496 -39.25 -17.93 3.24
CA GLU A 496 -38.54 -16.79 3.84
C GLU A 496 -37.02 -16.93 3.73
N ALA A 497 -36.53 -18.16 3.48
CA ALA A 497 -35.10 -18.44 3.39
C ALA A 497 -34.41 -17.79 2.18
N PHE A 498 -35.18 -17.27 1.21
CA PHE A 498 -34.67 -16.57 0.03
C PHE A 498 -34.41 -15.08 0.26
N PHE A 499 -34.71 -14.57 1.45
CA PHE A 499 -34.57 -13.16 1.78
C PHE A 499 -33.52 -12.93 2.89
N PRO A 500 -32.79 -11.80 2.84
CA PRO A 500 -32.84 -10.78 1.80
C PRO A 500 -32.04 -11.17 0.54
N VAL A 501 -32.59 -10.83 -0.63
CA VAL A 501 -31.83 -10.88 -1.90
C VAL A 501 -30.94 -9.63 -1.96
N GLN A 502 -29.66 -9.79 -2.25
CA GLN A 502 -28.69 -8.68 -2.27
C GLN A 502 -28.23 -8.37 -3.70
N VAL A 503 -27.98 -7.10 -4.01
CA VAL A 503 -27.50 -6.69 -5.34
C VAL A 503 -26.16 -5.98 -5.24
N GLY A 504 -25.18 -6.44 -6.01
CA GLY A 504 -23.89 -5.80 -6.21
C GLY A 504 -23.71 -5.38 -7.67
N PHE A 505 -23.15 -4.21 -7.94
CA PHE A 505 -22.80 -3.77 -9.29
C PHE A 505 -21.79 -2.61 -9.24
N ARG A 506 -21.28 -2.23 -10.41
CA ARG A 506 -20.45 -1.02 -10.61
C ARG A 506 -20.95 -0.23 -11.81
N SER A 507 -20.82 1.09 -11.79
CA SER A 507 -21.11 1.93 -12.96
C SER A 507 -20.19 3.16 -12.98
N GLU A 508 -19.86 3.65 -14.16
CA GLU A 508 -19.22 4.97 -14.33
C GLU A 508 -20.24 6.10 -14.56
N THR A 509 -21.51 5.72 -14.83
CA THR A 509 -22.63 6.66 -14.90
C THR A 509 -23.16 6.90 -13.49
N LEU A 510 -23.37 8.17 -13.16
CA LEU A 510 -23.78 8.63 -11.83
C LEU A 510 -25.29 8.84 -11.80
N MET A 511 -25.91 8.64 -10.64
CA MET A 511 -27.30 9.02 -10.35
C MET A 511 -27.46 10.55 -10.35
N CYS A 512 -26.53 11.27 -9.71
CA CYS A 512 -26.50 12.73 -9.82
C CYS A 512 -25.87 13.11 -11.17
N PRO A 513 -26.50 13.98 -11.98
CA PRO A 513 -25.94 14.43 -13.26
C PRO A 513 -24.82 15.48 -13.06
N LEU A 514 -23.97 15.30 -12.05
CA LEU A 514 -22.82 16.15 -11.77
C LEU A 514 -21.75 15.97 -12.83
N GLN A 515 -21.33 17.09 -13.41
CA GLN A 515 -20.25 17.14 -14.38
C GLN A 515 -19.21 18.19 -13.97
N VAL A 516 -17.94 17.81 -14.09
CA VAL A 516 -16.82 18.75 -14.00
C VAL A 516 -16.70 19.45 -15.35
N MET A 517 -16.96 20.76 -15.36
CA MET A 517 -16.97 21.58 -16.57
C MET A 517 -15.57 22.06 -16.94
N SER A 518 -14.76 22.43 -15.94
CA SER A 518 -13.39 22.89 -16.16
C SER A 518 -12.55 22.74 -14.90
N ILE A 519 -11.24 22.58 -15.12
CA ILE A 519 -10.23 22.61 -14.07
C ILE A 519 -9.11 23.55 -14.51
N THR A 520 -8.96 24.67 -13.81
CA THR A 520 -7.96 25.69 -14.11
C THR A 520 -7.13 26.02 -12.88
N ASN A 521 -5.99 26.64 -13.09
CA ASN A 521 -5.17 27.16 -12.01
C ASN A 521 -5.68 28.54 -11.58
N MET A 522 -5.97 28.71 -10.30
CA MET A 522 -6.53 29.94 -9.72
C MET A 522 -5.64 31.17 -9.92
N SER A 523 -4.33 30.99 -10.03
CA SER A 523 -3.38 32.10 -10.09
C SER A 523 -3.25 32.72 -11.48
N ASN A 524 -3.34 31.92 -12.53
CA ASN A 524 -3.04 32.33 -13.91
C ASN A 524 -4.15 31.94 -14.91
N GLY A 525 -5.18 31.22 -14.49
CA GLY A 525 -6.30 30.76 -15.31
C GLY A 525 -5.99 29.61 -16.27
N THR A 526 -4.77 29.07 -16.27
CA THR A 526 -4.38 28.02 -17.24
C THR A 526 -5.04 26.68 -16.90
N PRO A 527 -5.48 25.87 -17.89
CA PRO A 527 -5.98 24.52 -17.64
C PRO A 527 -4.96 23.65 -16.92
N ILE A 528 -5.42 22.83 -15.96
CA ILE A 528 -4.57 21.84 -15.27
C ILE A 528 -4.85 20.47 -15.89
N PRO A 529 -3.85 19.78 -16.46
CA PRO A 529 -4.01 18.40 -16.91
C PRO A 529 -4.42 17.52 -15.72
N HIS A 530 -5.41 16.66 -15.90
CA HIS A 530 -5.97 15.91 -14.79
C HIS A 530 -6.48 14.53 -15.22
N GLN A 531 -6.58 13.63 -14.25
CA GLN A 531 -7.32 12.39 -14.38
C GLN A 531 -8.69 12.57 -13.70
N LEU A 532 -9.78 12.16 -14.36
CA LEU A 532 -11.11 12.11 -13.78
C LEU A 532 -11.57 10.65 -13.68
N THR A 533 -12.05 10.25 -12.51
CA THR A 533 -12.66 8.94 -12.27
C THR A 533 -14.08 9.12 -11.75
N LYS A 534 -15.00 8.28 -12.19
CA LYS A 534 -16.39 8.25 -11.75
C LYS A 534 -16.74 6.83 -11.32
N SER A 535 -17.44 6.69 -10.20
CA SER A 535 -17.90 5.37 -9.76
C SER A 535 -19.21 5.49 -8.99
N LEU A 536 -20.20 4.73 -9.42
CA LEU A 536 -21.42 4.43 -8.69
C LEU A 536 -21.38 2.95 -8.27
N SER A 537 -21.69 2.68 -7.01
CA SER A 537 -21.77 1.31 -6.48
C SER A 537 -22.74 1.26 -5.29
N PRO A 538 -23.34 0.11 -5.00
CA PRO A 538 -24.16 -0.04 -3.80
C PRO A 538 -23.29 -0.01 -2.53
N ASP A 539 -23.81 0.59 -1.46
CA ASP A 539 -23.34 0.40 -0.08
C ASP A 539 -24.16 -0.70 0.60
N THR A 540 -25.49 -0.65 0.45
CA THR A 540 -26.41 -1.73 0.79
C THR A 540 -27.54 -1.75 -0.23
N TYR A 541 -27.85 -2.91 -0.80
CA TYR A 541 -28.91 -3.04 -1.79
C TYR A 541 -29.61 -4.37 -1.56
N GLN A 542 -30.82 -4.32 -1.04
CA GLN A 542 -31.52 -5.52 -0.62
C GLN A 542 -33.01 -5.48 -0.92
N CYS A 543 -33.54 -6.62 -1.31
CA CYS A 543 -34.96 -6.94 -1.39
C CYS A 543 -35.30 -7.86 -0.21
N ALA A 544 -36.26 -7.49 0.64
CA ALA A 544 -36.56 -8.16 1.91
C ALA A 544 -38.05 -8.50 2.07
#